data_AF-A0A3S0D2M8-F1
#
_entry.id   AF-A0A3S0D2M8-F1
#
_cell.length_a   1.000
_cell.length_b   1.000
_cell.length_c   1.000
_cell.angle_alpha   90.00
_cell.angle_beta   90.00
_cell.angle_gamma   90.00
#
_symmetry.space_group_name_H-M   'P 1'
#
loop_
_entity.id
_entity.type
_entity.pdbx_description
1 polymer ?
#
loop_
_entity_poly.entity_id
_entity_poly.type
_entity_poly.pdbx_seq_one_letter_code
_entity_poly.pdbx_strand_id
1 'polypeptide(L)'
;MNWKLKGFILTILFVVLSLPVFSQVTGDYRSKSTGNWNSASAWQIYNGVLWVNASSYPGQNSNVGTVTIGSGNTVTLNVDITSYTIDKLIIGDESGGTDTLSLPNNGDFIVNIMLVAVQSDGVLTWVQNADLHLPEDAIIYNNGGVIDTDKNCNNSQRIYLGTREFSSCKGNGNYEYSFDEIEGALPPPTSDGDITECAESPIQTLTASATPPSGAHVEWYTASSGGSSVSPTLNAVGTVTYYAESVDDSDSSRRSLFRTAVQLTLMPRPTITVSSSPRCVFRLFSPTTYELEVTVSSGSVTSTDGTVTNTSGNVWEVTEVPSGTDIVVTVIGANGCSEDLPVTAPNCSCPVVSAPSSGGNESYCTGDSVPNISATVGFGETVDWYDAPSGGTLLLLGNTTYTPSGPGTYYAEARNTTTNCLSGARTAISVTEDTPSTATIGPDQSIFTGGNAIFTVTTTNADTYQWQLSTDGGTVFNNISDGVEYAGTQSTALTVLSAGADKNGYRFRVLASKSGSSCPSTTSSSALLTVKVGTVITNKRITYRVDM
;
A
#
# COMPACT_ATOMS: atom_id res chain seq x y z
N MET A 1 9.22 44.14 -24.31
CA MET A 1 8.45 44.02 -25.57
C MET A 1 7.56 42.79 -25.45
N ASN A 2 6.23 43.01 -25.46
CA ASN A 2 5.13 42.05 -25.67
C ASN A 2 4.93 40.96 -24.58
N TRP A 3 4.03 41.06 -23.59
CA TRP A 3 2.57 41.29 -23.58
C TRP A 3 1.74 40.13 -24.16
N LYS A 4 0.93 39.48 -23.29
CA LYS A 4 -0.50 39.13 -23.46
C LYS A 4 -0.98 38.34 -22.22
N LEU A 5 -1.67 38.97 -21.27
CA LEU A 5 -3.13 39.06 -21.17
C LEU A 5 -3.82 37.68 -21.20
N LYS A 6 -4.07 37.08 -20.03
CA LYS A 6 -5.08 36.02 -19.87
C LYS A 6 -6.39 36.69 -19.47
N GLY A 7 -7.35 36.67 -20.38
CA GLY A 7 -8.65 37.32 -20.23
C GLY A 7 -9.48 36.64 -19.15
N PHE A 8 -9.93 37.45 -18.19
CA PHE A 8 -11.09 37.15 -17.36
C PHE A 8 -12.33 37.29 -18.26
N ILE A 9 -12.92 36.16 -18.64
CA ILE A 9 -14.26 36.15 -19.25
C ILE A 9 -15.25 36.31 -18.11
N LEU A 10 -15.71 37.54 -17.91
CA LEU A 10 -16.83 37.87 -17.05
C LEU A 10 -18.12 37.43 -17.75
N THR A 11 -18.53 36.19 -17.53
CA THR A 11 -19.87 35.74 -17.92
C THR A 11 -20.85 36.36 -16.93
N ILE A 12 -21.46 37.48 -17.30
CA ILE A 12 -22.62 38.04 -16.60
C ILE A 12 -23.77 37.05 -16.86
N LEU A 13 -23.91 36.08 -15.97
CA LEU A 13 -25.11 35.27 -15.85
C LEU A 13 -26.10 36.12 -15.05
N PHE A 14 -27.08 36.70 -15.76
CA PHE A 14 -28.26 37.30 -15.15
C PHE A 14 -29.04 36.17 -14.46
N VAL A 15 -28.68 35.87 -13.21
CA VAL A 15 -29.48 35.01 -12.34
C VAL A 15 -30.68 35.85 -11.92
N VAL A 16 -31.79 35.63 -12.61
CA VAL A 16 -33.11 36.01 -12.11
C VAL A 16 -33.25 35.32 -10.76
N LEU A 17 -33.28 36.13 -9.69
CA LEU A 17 -33.51 35.71 -8.31
C LEU A 17 -34.81 34.90 -8.26
N SER A 18 -34.70 33.57 -8.23
CA SER A 18 -35.80 32.71 -7.84
C SER A 18 -35.78 32.64 -6.31
N LEU A 19 -36.88 33.08 -5.70
CA LEU A 19 -37.31 32.74 -4.36
C LEU A 19 -37.16 31.21 -4.13
N PRO A 20 -37.08 30.71 -2.88
CA PRO A 20 -37.09 29.28 -2.63
C PRO A 20 -38.31 28.66 -3.32
N VAL A 21 -38.07 27.91 -4.39
CA VAL A 21 -39.10 27.12 -5.03
C VAL A 21 -39.40 26.00 -4.04
N PHE A 22 -40.55 26.07 -3.37
CA PHE A 22 -41.07 24.94 -2.60
C PHE A 22 -41.24 23.77 -3.57
N SER A 23 -40.27 22.89 -3.63
CA SER A 23 -40.37 21.68 -4.44
C SER A 23 -41.32 20.75 -3.71
N GLN A 24 -42.53 20.60 -4.25
CA GLN A 24 -43.50 19.60 -3.81
C GLN A 24 -42.85 18.22 -3.66
N VAL A 25 -43.07 17.58 -2.52
CA VAL A 25 -42.56 16.24 -2.18
C VAL A 25 -43.73 15.29 -1.97
N THR A 26 -43.52 14.00 -2.29
CA THR A 26 -44.51 12.97 -2.03
C THR A 26 -44.96 13.02 -0.58
N GLY A 27 -46.28 13.12 -0.35
CA GLY A 27 -46.85 13.26 1.00
C GLY A 27 -47.27 14.69 1.35
N ASP A 28 -46.99 15.69 0.52
CA ASP A 28 -47.53 17.03 0.68
C ASP A 28 -49.04 17.06 0.40
N TYR A 29 -49.78 17.86 1.16
CA TYR A 29 -51.21 18.09 1.02
C TYR A 29 -51.49 19.55 0.64
N ARG A 30 -52.60 19.77 -0.08
CA ARG A 30 -53.15 21.11 -0.27
C ARG A 30 -54.68 21.12 -0.24
N SER A 31 -55.27 22.20 0.22
CA SER A 31 -56.73 22.36 0.21
C SER A 31 -57.24 22.41 -1.24
N LYS A 32 -58.28 21.63 -1.49
CA LYS A 32 -59.00 21.56 -2.76
C LYS A 32 -60.26 22.42 -2.76
N SER A 33 -60.92 22.50 -1.60
CA SER A 33 -62.19 23.19 -1.40
C SER A 33 -62.39 23.51 0.08
N THR A 34 -63.16 24.56 0.36
CA THR A 34 -63.70 24.85 1.70
C THR A 34 -64.39 23.64 2.32
N GLY A 35 -64.10 23.36 3.59
CA GLY A 35 -64.66 22.21 4.30
C GLY A 35 -63.99 21.90 5.63
N ASN A 36 -64.34 20.74 6.21
CA ASN A 36 -63.76 20.27 7.46
C ASN A 36 -62.39 19.62 7.24
N TRP A 37 -61.46 19.80 8.17
CA TRP A 37 -60.13 19.21 8.11
C TRP A 37 -60.19 17.69 7.96
N ASN A 38 -61.04 16.99 8.72
CA ASN A 38 -61.15 15.54 8.65
C ASN A 38 -61.82 15.00 7.37
N SER A 39 -62.25 15.87 6.45
CA SER A 39 -62.88 15.47 5.20
C SER A 39 -61.84 15.32 4.10
N ALA A 40 -61.53 14.08 3.70
CA ALA A 40 -60.59 13.81 2.61
C ALA A 40 -60.95 14.52 1.29
N SER A 41 -62.23 14.79 1.04
CA SER A 41 -62.69 15.54 -0.13
C SER A 41 -62.23 17.00 -0.18
N ALA A 42 -61.86 17.57 0.97
CA ALA A 42 -61.32 18.92 1.09
C ALA A 42 -59.84 19.00 0.67
N TRP A 43 -59.19 17.86 0.39
CA TRP A 43 -57.74 17.79 0.20
C TRP A 43 -57.32 17.13 -1.12
N GLN A 44 -56.18 17.59 -1.63
CA GLN A 44 -55.35 16.86 -2.58
C GLN A 44 -54.03 16.47 -1.90
N ILE A 45 -53.44 15.37 -2.36
CA ILE A 45 -52.11 14.91 -1.95
C ILE A 45 -51.19 14.82 -3.17
N TYR A 46 -49.93 15.21 -3.02
CA TYR A 46 -48.91 15.04 -4.04
C TYR A 46 -48.33 13.62 -3.97
N ASN A 47 -48.41 12.88 -5.08
CA ASN A 47 -47.97 11.48 -5.15
C ASN A 47 -46.54 11.31 -5.72
N GLY A 48 -45.77 12.39 -5.82
CA GLY A 48 -44.46 12.41 -6.46
C GLY A 48 -44.49 12.77 -7.95
N VAL A 49 -45.67 12.88 -8.54
CA VAL A 49 -45.84 13.28 -9.95
C VAL A 49 -46.87 14.40 -10.09
N LEU A 50 -48.07 14.22 -9.54
CA LEU A 50 -49.15 15.20 -9.61
C LEU A 50 -50.00 15.24 -8.34
N TRP A 51 -50.81 16.30 -8.23
CA TRP A 51 -51.83 16.45 -7.20
C TRP A 51 -53.05 15.59 -7.53
N VAL A 52 -53.36 14.64 -6.66
CA VAL A 52 -54.53 13.75 -6.77
C VAL A 52 -55.48 13.96 -5.60
N ASN A 53 -56.75 13.57 -5.73
CA ASN A 53 -57.69 13.63 -4.61
C ASN A 53 -57.17 12.76 -3.46
N ALA A 54 -57.18 13.31 -2.24
CA ALA A 54 -56.79 12.54 -1.08
C ALA A 54 -57.87 11.52 -0.71
N SER A 55 -57.43 10.37 -0.20
CA SER A 55 -58.31 9.34 0.41
C SER A 55 -58.39 9.47 1.93
N SER A 56 -57.56 10.33 2.51
CA SER A 56 -57.41 10.59 3.94
C SER A 56 -57.12 12.08 4.16
N TYR A 57 -57.38 12.59 5.36
CA TYR A 57 -57.01 13.96 5.71
C TYR A 57 -55.55 14.05 6.20
N PRO A 58 -54.91 15.25 6.14
CA PRO A 58 -53.55 15.43 6.63
C PRO A 58 -53.45 15.10 8.12
N GLY A 59 -52.50 14.24 8.49
CA GLY A 59 -52.28 13.75 9.86
C GLY A 59 -53.06 12.49 10.23
N GLN A 60 -53.90 11.96 9.33
CA GLN A 60 -54.55 10.65 9.51
C GLN A 60 -53.57 9.48 9.32
N ASN A 61 -52.56 9.67 8.47
CA ASN A 61 -51.51 8.71 8.14
C ASN A 61 -50.12 9.35 8.34
N SER A 62 -49.07 8.53 8.36
CA SER A 62 -47.68 9.00 8.45
C SER A 62 -47.17 9.65 7.15
N ASN A 63 -45.99 10.27 7.22
CA ASN A 63 -45.28 10.92 6.10
C ASN A 63 -46.02 12.13 5.51
N VAL A 64 -46.53 13.00 6.38
CA VAL A 64 -47.15 14.26 5.96
C VAL A 64 -46.10 15.36 6.08
N GLY A 65 -45.59 15.80 4.94
CA GLY A 65 -44.64 16.91 4.86
C GLY A 65 -45.35 18.25 5.05
N THR A 66 -45.59 18.95 3.94
CA THR A 66 -46.24 20.26 3.94
C THR A 66 -47.74 20.13 3.69
N VAL A 67 -48.55 20.82 4.48
CA VAL A 67 -49.99 21.01 4.26
C VAL A 67 -50.23 22.47 3.93
N THR A 68 -50.76 22.77 2.75
CA THR A 68 -51.08 24.15 2.34
C THR A 68 -52.59 24.38 2.29
N ILE A 69 -53.09 25.37 3.01
CA ILE A 69 -54.44 25.93 2.81
C ILE A 69 -54.27 27.11 1.86
N GLY A 70 -54.90 27.02 0.70
CA GLY A 70 -54.67 27.90 -0.46
C GLY A 70 -55.92 28.09 -1.31
N SER A 71 -55.84 29.01 -2.27
CA SER A 71 -56.83 29.25 -3.32
C SER A 71 -58.20 29.76 -2.81
N GLY A 72 -58.19 30.56 -1.75
CA GLY A 72 -59.37 31.17 -1.13
C GLY A 72 -60.22 30.19 -0.30
N ASN A 73 -59.63 29.09 0.16
CA ASN A 73 -60.37 28.03 0.86
C ASN A 73 -60.41 28.28 2.36
N THR A 74 -61.57 27.99 2.98
CA THR A 74 -61.70 27.94 4.44
C THR A 74 -61.74 26.50 4.92
N VAL A 75 -60.72 26.08 5.66
CA VAL A 75 -60.66 24.76 6.31
C VAL A 75 -61.01 24.94 7.79
N THR A 76 -62.00 24.19 8.25
CA THR A 76 -62.39 24.17 9.67
C THR A 76 -61.68 23.04 10.40
N LEU A 77 -60.87 23.35 11.42
CA LEU A 77 -60.25 22.35 12.27
C LEU A 77 -61.31 21.73 13.18
N ASN A 78 -61.65 20.47 12.94
CA ASN A 78 -62.75 19.78 13.61
C ASN A 78 -62.36 18.39 14.14
N VAL A 79 -61.06 18.12 14.24
CA VAL A 79 -60.48 16.84 14.64
C VAL A 79 -59.13 17.08 15.32
N ASP A 80 -58.81 16.26 16.31
CA ASP A 80 -57.46 16.20 16.88
C ASP A 80 -56.54 15.39 15.96
N ILE A 81 -55.29 15.85 15.84
CA ILE A 81 -54.25 15.22 15.03
C ILE A 81 -53.14 14.78 15.97
N THR A 82 -53.33 13.67 16.69
CA THR A 82 -52.35 13.22 17.70
C THR A 82 -51.49 12.05 17.23
N SER A 83 -51.92 11.33 16.19
CA SER A 83 -51.33 10.05 15.80
C SER A 83 -50.07 10.17 14.95
N TYR A 84 -50.01 11.15 14.05
CA TYR A 84 -48.91 11.34 13.13
C TYR A 84 -48.55 12.81 13.01
N THR A 85 -47.25 13.07 12.88
CA THR A 85 -46.70 14.41 12.74
C THR A 85 -46.97 14.97 11.35
N ILE A 86 -47.31 16.26 11.31
CA ILE A 86 -47.29 17.10 10.12
C ILE A 86 -46.08 18.02 10.25
N ASP A 87 -45.16 17.96 9.30
CA ASP A 87 -43.92 18.74 9.39
C ASP A 87 -44.20 20.24 9.30
N LYS A 88 -45.09 20.65 8.39
CA LYS A 88 -45.41 22.05 8.16
C LYS A 88 -46.87 22.26 7.75
N LEU A 89 -47.53 23.23 8.34
CA LEU A 89 -48.78 23.82 7.89
C LEU A 89 -48.51 25.24 7.38
N ILE A 90 -48.95 25.52 6.16
CA ILE A 90 -48.94 26.83 5.52
C ILE A 90 -50.38 27.27 5.32
N ILE A 91 -50.74 28.42 5.86
CA ILE A 91 -52.05 29.05 5.65
C ILE A 91 -51.80 30.26 4.74
N GLY A 92 -52.36 30.24 3.52
CA GLY A 92 -52.07 31.20 2.47
C GLY A 92 -51.14 30.63 1.38
N ASP A 93 -51.58 30.67 0.13
CA ASP A 93 -50.77 30.28 -1.04
C ASP A 93 -50.26 31.47 -1.89
N GLU A 94 -50.41 32.69 -1.38
CA GLU A 94 -50.03 33.96 -2.03
C GLU A 94 -50.66 34.16 -3.42
N SER A 95 -51.80 33.50 -3.69
CA SER A 95 -52.47 33.54 -5.00
C SER A 95 -53.63 34.54 -5.08
N GLY A 96 -53.88 35.30 -4.02
CA GLY A 96 -54.78 36.47 -4.02
C GLY A 96 -56.23 36.19 -3.59
N GLY A 97 -56.46 35.10 -2.84
CA GLY A 97 -57.71 34.81 -2.15
C GLY A 97 -57.47 34.61 -0.64
N THR A 98 -58.46 34.86 0.20
CA THR A 98 -58.30 34.68 1.66
C THR A 98 -58.34 33.19 2.02
N ASP A 99 -57.23 32.69 2.52
CA ASP A 99 -57.07 31.29 2.92
C ASP A 99 -57.19 31.15 4.42
N THR A 100 -58.12 30.33 4.90
CA THR A 100 -58.49 30.37 6.33
C THR A 100 -58.37 29.00 6.98
N LEU A 101 -57.63 28.93 8.10
CA LEU A 101 -57.82 27.89 9.10
C LEU A 101 -58.72 28.43 10.20
N SER A 102 -59.88 27.81 10.40
CA SER A 102 -60.87 28.25 11.39
C SER A 102 -61.03 27.24 12.53
N LEU A 103 -60.98 27.73 13.77
CA LEU A 103 -61.31 26.98 14.99
C LEU A 103 -62.78 27.30 15.38
N PRO A 104 -63.72 26.35 15.22
CA PRO A 104 -65.16 26.66 15.14
C PRO A 104 -65.94 26.68 16.47
N ASN A 105 -65.46 26.06 17.55
CA ASN A 105 -66.25 25.77 18.76
C ASN A 105 -65.48 26.10 20.05
N ASN A 106 -66.14 25.97 21.22
CA ASN A 106 -65.49 26.13 22.51
C ASN A 106 -64.83 24.82 22.98
N GLY A 107 -63.62 24.51 22.52
CA GLY A 107 -62.93 23.28 22.86
C GLY A 107 -61.41 23.33 22.64
N ASP A 108 -60.76 22.23 22.98
CA ASP A 108 -59.31 22.05 22.83
C ASP A 108 -59.06 21.28 21.53
N PHE A 109 -58.16 21.80 20.69
CA PHE A 109 -57.71 21.18 19.45
C PHE A 109 -56.25 20.79 19.60
N ILE A 110 -55.99 19.50 19.71
CA ILE A 110 -54.62 18.98 19.88
C ILE A 110 -54.13 18.50 18.53
N VAL A 111 -53.12 19.18 17.98
CA VAL A 111 -52.55 18.85 16.67
C VAL A 111 -51.05 18.71 16.74
N ASN A 112 -50.53 17.64 16.17
CA ASN A 112 -49.11 17.31 16.09
C ASN A 112 -48.51 17.95 14.82
N ILE A 113 -48.45 19.28 14.81
CA ILE A 113 -47.92 20.09 13.70
C ILE A 113 -46.65 20.80 14.20
N MET A 114 -45.50 20.55 13.56
CA MET A 114 -44.21 21.09 14.01
C MET A 114 -43.98 22.55 13.59
N LEU A 115 -44.58 22.99 12.49
CA LEU A 115 -44.47 24.37 12.03
C LEU A 115 -45.81 24.89 11.52
N VAL A 116 -46.26 26.05 12.00
CA VAL A 116 -47.43 26.77 11.48
C VAL A 116 -46.97 28.12 10.94
N ALA A 117 -47.16 28.33 9.64
CA ALA A 117 -46.82 29.57 8.97
C ALA A 117 -48.08 30.21 8.38
N VAL A 118 -48.38 31.44 8.78
CA VAL A 118 -49.49 32.23 8.24
C VAL A 118 -48.92 33.21 7.21
N GLN A 119 -49.17 32.99 5.93
CA GLN A 119 -48.69 33.84 4.82
C GLN A 119 -49.59 35.06 4.63
N SER A 120 -49.18 35.99 3.77
CA SER A 120 -49.83 37.29 3.59
C SER A 120 -51.33 37.27 3.25
N ASP A 121 -51.83 36.22 2.59
CA ASP A 121 -53.25 36.00 2.31
C ASP A 121 -53.91 34.93 3.21
N GLY A 122 -53.14 34.41 4.17
CA GLY A 122 -53.57 33.46 5.18
C GLY A 122 -54.23 34.13 6.39
N VAL A 123 -55.23 33.43 6.93
CA VAL A 123 -55.97 33.81 8.13
C VAL A 123 -56.08 32.59 9.05
N LEU A 124 -55.47 32.66 10.22
CA LEU A 124 -55.75 31.73 11.31
C LEU A 124 -56.77 32.38 12.24
N THR A 125 -57.97 31.78 12.39
CA THR A 125 -59.04 32.43 13.13
C THR A 125 -59.80 31.56 14.13
N TRP A 126 -60.17 32.19 15.25
CA TRP A 126 -61.04 31.63 16.28
C TRP A 126 -62.45 32.20 16.16
N VAL A 127 -63.43 31.33 15.97
CA VAL A 127 -64.87 31.67 15.93
C VAL A 127 -65.47 31.72 17.33
N GLN A 128 -64.93 30.92 18.25
CA GLN A 128 -65.31 30.90 19.67
C GLN A 128 -64.06 30.72 20.54
N ASN A 129 -64.23 30.55 21.86
CA ASN A 129 -63.13 30.37 22.80
C ASN A 129 -62.53 28.96 22.68
N ALA A 130 -61.39 28.83 22.01
CA ALA A 130 -60.72 27.53 21.83
C ALA A 130 -59.22 27.61 22.08
N ASP A 131 -58.65 26.45 22.42
CA ASP A 131 -57.23 26.27 22.59
C ASP A 131 -56.67 25.47 21.41
N LEU A 132 -55.59 25.97 20.81
CA LEU A 132 -54.78 25.22 19.86
C LEU A 132 -53.54 24.70 20.58
N HIS A 133 -53.42 23.38 20.72
CA HIS A 133 -52.24 22.74 21.29
C HIS A 133 -51.35 22.19 20.19
N LEU A 134 -50.14 22.71 20.11
CA LEU A 134 -49.05 22.22 19.26
C LEU A 134 -48.01 21.48 20.13
N PRO A 135 -47.10 20.70 19.52
CA PRO A 135 -45.93 20.14 20.21
C PRO A 135 -45.07 21.21 20.91
N GLU A 136 -44.28 20.80 21.91
CA GLU A 136 -43.42 21.70 22.70
C GLU A 136 -42.40 22.44 21.85
N ASP A 137 -41.78 21.73 20.90
CA ASP A 137 -40.76 22.27 19.99
C ASP A 137 -41.37 22.86 18.69
N ALA A 138 -42.69 23.02 18.63
CA ALA A 138 -43.33 23.56 17.44
C ALA A 138 -43.08 25.08 17.31
N ILE A 139 -43.00 25.53 16.07
CA ILE A 139 -42.79 26.93 15.70
C ILE A 139 -44.06 27.47 15.07
N ILE A 140 -44.50 28.65 15.50
CA ILE A 140 -45.55 29.41 14.82
C ILE A 140 -45.04 30.80 14.48
N TYR A 141 -45.24 31.23 13.24
CA TYR A 141 -44.89 32.60 12.85
C TYR A 141 -45.87 33.16 11.83
N ASN A 142 -46.01 34.48 11.86
CA ASN A 142 -46.74 35.22 10.85
C ASN A 142 -45.78 35.78 9.80
N ASN A 143 -46.16 35.66 8.54
CA ASN A 143 -45.46 36.24 7.39
C ASN A 143 -46.40 37.22 6.66
N GLY A 144 -46.94 38.17 7.42
CA GLY A 144 -47.84 39.21 6.93
C GLY A 144 -49.30 38.81 6.79
N GLY A 145 -49.68 37.62 7.26
CA GLY A 145 -51.07 37.18 7.35
C GLY A 145 -51.78 37.70 8.60
N VAL A 146 -52.94 37.12 8.90
CA VAL A 146 -53.79 37.53 10.02
C VAL A 146 -54.01 36.36 10.99
N ILE A 147 -53.82 36.61 12.28
CA ILE A 147 -54.11 35.73 13.41
C ILE A 147 -55.12 36.46 14.30
N ASP A 148 -56.40 36.30 14.01
CA ASP A 148 -57.46 37.12 14.61
C ASP A 148 -58.67 36.27 15.05
N THR A 149 -59.61 36.85 15.77
CA THR A 149 -60.88 36.23 16.15
C THR A 149 -62.05 36.94 15.48
N ASP A 150 -63.06 36.18 15.07
CA ASP A 150 -64.11 36.73 14.23
C ASP A 150 -65.01 37.75 14.92
N LYS A 151 -65.12 37.76 16.27
CA LYS A 151 -66.06 38.68 16.99
C LYS A 151 -65.68 39.18 18.38
N ASN A 152 -64.84 38.53 19.20
CA ASN A 152 -64.54 39.01 20.58
C ASN A 152 -63.20 38.51 21.16
N CYS A 153 -62.12 39.26 20.96
CA CYS A 153 -60.80 38.95 21.53
C CYS A 153 -60.80 38.93 23.06
N ASN A 154 -60.38 37.79 23.64
CA ASN A 154 -60.26 37.56 25.08
C ASN A 154 -59.15 36.53 25.39
N ASN A 155 -58.97 36.18 26.68
CA ASN A 155 -57.88 35.29 27.10
C ASN A 155 -58.20 33.79 26.94
N SER A 156 -59.36 33.45 26.37
CA SER A 156 -59.81 32.07 26.14
C SER A 156 -59.70 31.65 24.67
N GLN A 157 -59.09 32.47 23.82
CA GLN A 157 -58.51 32.04 22.54
C GLN A 157 -57.00 31.91 22.72
N ARG A 158 -56.47 30.70 22.69
CA ARG A 158 -55.10 30.41 23.14
C ARG A 158 -54.34 29.51 22.18
N ILE A 159 -53.02 29.64 22.22
CA ILE A 159 -52.06 28.75 21.55
C ILE A 159 -51.11 28.23 22.63
N TYR A 160 -50.98 26.92 22.69
CA TYR A 160 -50.06 26.21 23.57
C TYR A 160 -48.97 25.54 22.74
N LEU A 161 -47.73 25.62 23.22
CA LEU A 161 -46.60 24.83 22.71
C LEU A 161 -46.24 23.80 23.80
N GLY A 162 -46.70 22.57 23.65
CA GLY A 162 -46.65 21.56 24.70
C GLY A 162 -47.51 21.99 25.90
N THR A 163 -46.88 22.16 27.05
CA THR A 163 -47.55 22.69 28.26
C THR A 163 -47.40 24.21 28.42
N ARG A 164 -46.66 24.85 27.52
CA ARG A 164 -46.33 26.28 27.58
C ARG A 164 -47.49 27.12 27.08
N GLU A 165 -47.93 28.07 27.90
CA GLU A 165 -48.93 29.08 27.59
C GLU A 165 -48.35 30.15 26.63
N PHE A 166 -48.12 29.74 25.37
CA PHE A 166 -47.37 30.55 24.41
C PHE A 166 -48.08 31.85 24.05
N SER A 167 -49.37 31.81 23.72
CA SER A 167 -50.09 33.02 23.30
C SER A 167 -51.56 33.00 23.64
N SER A 168 -52.13 34.20 23.82
CA SER A 168 -53.58 34.43 23.91
C SER A 168 -53.98 35.64 23.07
N CYS A 169 -55.23 35.71 22.61
CA CYS A 169 -55.68 36.79 21.73
C CYS A 169 -55.38 38.20 22.29
N LYS A 170 -55.77 38.47 23.55
CA LYS A 170 -55.58 39.79 24.17
C LYS A 170 -54.18 40.06 24.73
N GLY A 171 -53.34 39.04 24.84
CA GLY A 171 -52.11 39.04 25.61
C GLY A 171 -52.20 39.88 26.89
N ASN A 172 -52.72 39.31 27.98
CA ASN A 172 -52.46 39.78 29.36
C ASN A 172 -52.96 38.71 30.35
N GLY A 173 -52.03 38.05 31.04
CA GLY A 173 -52.17 36.86 31.88
C GLY A 173 -50.77 36.22 32.09
N ASN A 174 -50.68 34.91 32.35
CA ASN A 174 -49.40 34.16 32.41
C ASN A 174 -48.84 33.81 31.00
N TYR A 175 -49.37 34.38 29.92
CA TYR A 175 -49.02 34.08 28.53
C TYR A 175 -47.81 34.88 28.06
N GLU A 176 -47.01 34.30 27.17
CA GLU A 176 -45.78 34.96 26.67
C GLU A 176 -46.04 36.02 25.61
N TYR A 177 -47.01 35.80 24.71
CA TYR A 177 -47.31 36.71 23.60
C TYR A 177 -48.83 36.96 23.42
N SER A 178 -49.16 38.09 22.84
CA SER A 178 -50.46 38.40 22.23
C SER A 178 -50.51 37.95 20.76
N PHE A 179 -51.71 37.86 20.17
CA PHE A 179 -51.82 37.65 18.73
C PHE A 179 -51.19 38.82 17.96
N ASP A 180 -51.39 40.06 18.39
CA ASP A 180 -50.76 41.25 17.81
C ASP A 180 -49.22 41.16 17.80
N GLU A 181 -48.61 40.60 18.85
CA GLU A 181 -47.16 40.39 18.92
C GLU A 181 -46.67 39.27 17.99
N ILE A 182 -47.45 38.20 17.81
CA ILE A 182 -47.15 37.17 16.80
C ILE A 182 -47.29 37.75 15.39
N GLU A 183 -48.33 38.55 15.16
CA GLU A 183 -48.56 39.18 13.86
C GLU A 183 -47.46 40.19 13.49
N GLY A 184 -47.02 40.97 14.48
CA GLY A 184 -45.98 41.99 14.33
C GLY A 184 -44.56 41.43 14.28
N ALA A 185 -44.35 40.17 14.68
CA ALA A 185 -43.05 39.53 14.65
C ALA A 185 -42.58 39.19 13.24
N LEU A 186 -41.25 39.12 13.06
CA LEU A 186 -40.68 38.62 11.81
C LEU A 186 -40.71 37.09 11.76
N PRO A 187 -40.75 36.49 10.56
CA PRO A 187 -40.39 35.10 10.38
C PRO A 187 -38.96 34.82 10.89
N PRO A 188 -38.72 33.65 11.52
CA PRO A 188 -37.35 33.23 11.85
C PRO A 188 -36.51 33.09 10.56
N PRO A 189 -35.19 33.34 10.62
CA PRO A 189 -34.34 33.22 9.44
C PRO A 189 -34.24 31.75 9.02
N THR A 190 -34.02 31.46 7.74
CA THR A 190 -33.85 30.08 7.27
C THR A 190 -32.39 29.65 7.44
N SER A 191 -32.15 28.46 8.01
CA SER A 191 -30.79 27.91 8.14
C SER A 191 -30.21 27.61 6.75
N ASP A 192 -28.95 27.95 6.53
CA ASP A 192 -28.23 27.54 5.32
C ASP A 192 -27.61 26.13 5.46
N GLY A 193 -27.80 25.49 6.62
CA GLY A 193 -27.34 24.13 6.93
C GLY A 193 -26.27 24.09 8.02
N ASP A 194 -26.18 22.94 8.69
CA ASP A 194 -25.12 22.64 9.64
C ASP A 194 -23.79 22.38 8.90
N ILE A 195 -22.67 22.76 9.52
CA ILE A 195 -21.34 22.60 8.92
C ILE A 195 -20.53 21.62 9.75
N THR A 196 -20.02 20.57 9.12
CA THR A 196 -19.14 19.57 9.75
C THR A 196 -17.87 19.37 8.92
N GLU A 197 -16.71 19.67 9.48
CA GLU A 197 -15.42 19.63 8.78
C GLU A 197 -14.32 19.01 9.66
N CYS A 198 -13.25 18.51 9.03
CA CYS A 198 -12.05 18.03 9.73
C CYS A 198 -11.08 19.18 10.02
N ALA A 199 -10.54 19.27 11.24
CA ALA A 199 -9.66 20.35 11.65
C ALA A 199 -8.33 20.40 10.87
N GLU A 200 -7.98 21.52 10.26
CA GLU A 200 -6.75 21.72 9.48
C GLU A 200 -5.57 22.19 10.34
N SER A 201 -4.37 22.25 9.74
CA SER A 201 -3.16 22.84 10.33
C SER A 201 -2.58 23.90 9.39
N PRO A 202 -2.66 25.20 9.72
CA PRO A 202 -3.27 25.79 10.92
C PRO A 202 -4.80 25.63 10.97
N ILE A 203 -5.39 25.68 12.18
CA ILE A 203 -6.83 25.47 12.38
C ILE A 203 -7.67 26.52 11.64
N GLN A 204 -8.68 26.05 10.90
CA GLN A 204 -9.62 26.90 10.16
C GLN A 204 -10.71 27.49 11.07
N THR A 205 -11.49 28.42 10.51
CA THR A 205 -12.67 28.99 11.18
C THR A 205 -13.92 28.65 10.39
N LEU A 206 -14.87 27.96 11.03
CA LEU A 206 -16.23 27.80 10.52
C LEU A 206 -17.09 28.97 10.96
N THR A 207 -18.04 29.40 10.12
CA THR A 207 -19.00 30.47 10.45
C THR A 207 -20.40 29.98 10.14
N ALA A 208 -21.31 30.07 11.10
CA ALA A 208 -22.71 29.74 10.86
C ALA A 208 -23.36 30.82 9.98
N SER A 209 -24.25 30.40 9.09
CA SER A 209 -25.00 31.31 8.24
C SER A 209 -26.49 30.95 8.21
N ALA A 210 -27.31 31.99 8.07
CA ALA A 210 -28.74 31.89 7.96
C ALA A 210 -29.25 33.07 7.13
N THR A 211 -30.33 32.84 6.39
CA THR A 211 -30.94 33.81 5.49
C THR A 211 -32.18 34.44 6.14
N PRO A 212 -32.18 35.74 6.46
CA PRO A 212 -33.33 36.43 7.05
C PRO A 212 -34.43 36.68 6.00
N PRO A 213 -35.67 36.96 6.43
CA PRO A 213 -36.71 37.47 5.53
C PRO A 213 -36.33 38.83 4.93
N SER A 214 -37.00 39.23 3.86
CA SER A 214 -36.73 40.50 3.16
C SER A 214 -36.89 41.71 4.10
N GLY A 215 -35.92 42.63 4.10
CA GLY A 215 -35.91 43.83 4.95
C GLY A 215 -35.44 43.58 6.38
N ALA A 216 -34.76 42.46 6.63
CA ALA A 216 -34.18 42.11 7.92
C ALA A 216 -32.73 41.61 7.78
N HIS A 217 -32.00 41.63 8.89
CA HIS A 217 -30.68 41.00 9.05
C HIS A 217 -30.69 39.98 10.20
N VAL A 218 -29.60 39.21 10.33
CA VAL A 218 -29.47 38.18 11.37
C VAL A 218 -28.61 38.67 12.53
N GLU A 219 -29.12 38.54 13.75
CA GLU A 219 -28.33 38.59 14.99
C GLU A 219 -28.19 37.17 15.58
N TRP A 220 -27.01 36.84 16.11
CA TRP A 220 -26.67 35.49 16.57
C TRP A 220 -26.53 35.39 18.07
N TYR A 221 -26.94 34.25 18.63
CA TYR A 221 -26.96 33.97 20.06
C TYR A 221 -26.48 32.55 20.39
N THR A 222 -26.16 32.30 21.66
CA THR A 222 -25.73 30.98 22.17
C THR A 222 -26.86 30.12 22.74
N ALA A 223 -28.11 30.61 22.69
CA ALA A 223 -29.27 29.92 23.23
C ALA A 223 -30.51 30.16 22.36
N SER A 224 -31.44 29.21 22.37
CA SER A 224 -32.71 29.29 21.63
C SER A 224 -33.63 30.42 22.11
N SER A 225 -33.48 30.86 23.37
CA SER A 225 -34.13 32.04 23.94
C SER A 225 -33.18 32.74 24.92
N GLY A 226 -33.31 34.07 25.06
CA GLY A 226 -32.42 34.87 25.90
C GLY A 226 -30.95 34.86 25.44
N GLY A 227 -29.99 35.02 26.36
CA GLY A 227 -28.57 35.01 26.03
C GLY A 227 -28.03 36.32 25.43
N SER A 228 -26.72 36.41 25.26
CA SER A 228 -26.04 37.58 24.68
C SER A 228 -25.73 37.37 23.20
N SER A 229 -25.66 38.47 22.45
CA SER A 229 -25.23 38.45 21.05
C SER A 229 -23.79 37.96 20.92
N VAL A 230 -23.50 37.17 19.88
CA VAL A 230 -22.18 36.58 19.61
C VAL A 230 -21.82 36.62 18.13
N SER A 231 -20.52 36.51 17.84
CA SER A 231 -20.05 36.13 16.50
C SER A 231 -20.13 34.60 16.36
N PRO A 232 -20.84 34.07 15.34
CA PRO A 232 -21.16 32.64 15.27
C PRO A 232 -20.03 31.83 14.62
N THR A 233 -18.83 31.87 15.20
CA THR A 233 -17.62 31.25 14.63
C THR A 233 -17.03 30.17 15.51
N LEU A 234 -16.62 29.04 14.92
CA LEU A 234 -15.89 27.96 15.58
C LEU A 234 -14.49 27.82 14.99
N ASN A 235 -13.45 27.95 15.82
CA ASN A 235 -12.04 27.85 15.43
C ASN A 235 -11.23 26.93 16.37
N ALA A 236 -11.92 25.99 17.01
CA ALA A 236 -11.35 24.96 17.86
C ALA A 236 -12.11 23.65 17.64
N VAL A 237 -11.44 22.51 17.85
CA VAL A 237 -12.08 21.19 17.78
C VAL A 237 -13.24 21.12 18.77
N GLY A 238 -14.38 20.65 18.31
CA GLY A 238 -15.60 20.52 19.10
C GLY A 238 -16.86 20.77 18.28
N THR A 239 -17.98 20.85 19.00
CA THR A 239 -19.29 21.14 18.42
C THR A 239 -19.92 22.29 19.21
N VAL A 240 -20.54 23.23 18.49
CA VAL A 240 -21.31 24.34 19.06
C VAL A 240 -22.55 24.58 18.22
N THR A 241 -23.65 24.98 18.86
CA THR A 241 -24.87 25.39 18.18
C THR A 241 -25.10 26.88 18.43
N TYR A 242 -25.27 27.63 17.34
CA TYR A 242 -25.65 29.04 17.36
C TYR A 242 -27.11 29.20 16.93
N TYR A 243 -27.74 30.27 17.39
CA TYR A 243 -29.17 30.53 17.15
C TYR A 243 -29.33 31.89 16.48
N ALA A 244 -29.84 31.89 15.25
CA ALA A 244 -30.07 33.06 14.42
C ALA A 244 -31.45 33.66 14.67
N GLU A 245 -31.50 34.98 14.90
CA GLU A 245 -32.72 35.77 15.11
C GLU A 245 -32.85 36.79 13.97
N SER A 246 -34.03 36.92 13.38
CA SER A 246 -34.29 37.98 12.39
C SER A 246 -34.53 39.30 13.11
N VAL A 247 -33.90 40.37 12.66
CA VAL A 247 -34.08 41.74 13.17
C VAL A 247 -34.39 42.67 12.01
N ASP A 248 -35.47 43.44 12.12
CA ASP A 248 -35.86 44.36 11.06
C ASP A 248 -34.83 45.47 10.85
N ASP A 249 -34.55 45.80 9.58
CA ASP A 249 -33.56 46.82 9.23
C ASP A 249 -34.00 48.25 9.60
N SER A 250 -35.31 48.48 9.72
CA SER A 250 -35.90 49.78 10.02
C SER A 250 -36.39 49.93 11.45
N ASP A 251 -36.68 48.81 12.13
CA ASP A 251 -37.14 48.77 13.52
C ASP A 251 -36.47 47.64 14.32
N SER A 252 -35.40 47.97 15.04
CA SER A 252 -34.65 47.00 15.87
C SER A 252 -35.46 46.33 17.00
N SER A 253 -36.68 46.80 17.29
CA SER A 253 -37.59 46.16 18.24
C SER A 253 -38.45 45.06 17.61
N ARG A 254 -38.61 45.07 16.28
CA ARG A 254 -39.32 44.05 15.51
C ARG A 254 -38.39 42.88 15.19
N ARG A 255 -38.64 41.74 15.83
CA ARG A 255 -37.76 40.56 15.80
C ARG A 255 -38.56 39.28 15.55
N SER A 256 -37.87 38.19 15.23
CA SER A 256 -38.50 36.87 15.21
C SER A 256 -38.72 36.33 16.62
N LEU A 257 -39.87 35.66 16.85
CA LEU A 257 -40.18 35.03 18.14
C LEU A 257 -39.38 33.76 18.40
N PHE A 258 -38.94 33.12 17.32
CA PHE A 258 -38.13 31.91 17.34
C PHE A 258 -36.78 32.19 16.71
N ARG A 259 -35.78 31.43 17.14
CA ARG A 259 -34.45 31.44 16.55
C ARG A 259 -34.19 30.15 15.82
N THR A 260 -33.43 30.24 14.75
CA THR A 260 -33.04 29.10 13.93
C THR A 260 -31.68 28.59 14.36
N ALA A 261 -31.62 27.32 14.76
CA ALA A 261 -30.38 26.69 15.17
C ALA A 261 -29.49 26.35 13.96
N VAL A 262 -28.18 26.57 14.10
CA VAL A 262 -27.14 26.11 13.17
C VAL A 262 -25.99 25.52 13.99
N GLN A 263 -25.66 24.27 13.72
CA GLN A 263 -24.59 23.54 14.38
C GLN A 263 -23.30 23.58 13.55
N LEU A 264 -22.19 23.93 14.22
CA LEU A 264 -20.84 23.85 13.67
C LEU A 264 -20.08 22.74 14.39
N THR A 265 -19.45 21.85 13.64
CA THR A 265 -18.60 20.77 14.16
C THR A 265 -17.23 20.78 13.47
N LEU A 266 -16.17 20.97 14.25
CA LEU A 266 -14.78 20.74 13.83
C LEU A 266 -14.28 19.45 14.48
N MET A 267 -14.06 18.43 13.66
CA MET A 267 -13.62 17.11 14.10
C MET A 267 -12.10 17.05 14.23
N PRO A 268 -11.54 16.39 15.26
CA PRO A 268 -10.10 16.24 15.39
C PRO A 268 -9.55 15.32 14.28
N ARG A 269 -8.37 15.65 13.74
CA ARG A 269 -7.61 14.74 12.88
C ARG A 269 -6.76 13.78 13.73
N PRO A 270 -6.60 12.51 13.32
CA PRO A 270 -5.63 11.62 13.94
C PRO A 270 -4.20 12.13 13.70
N THR A 271 -3.28 11.82 14.60
CA THR A 271 -1.85 12.07 14.41
C THR A 271 -1.15 10.80 13.97
N ILE A 272 -0.12 10.92 13.13
CA ILE A 272 0.75 9.81 12.70
C ILE A 272 2.22 10.24 12.78
N THR A 273 3.08 9.35 13.27
CA THR A 273 4.53 9.59 13.38
C THR A 273 5.32 8.30 13.13
N VAL A 274 6.56 8.43 12.63
CA VAL A 274 7.47 7.29 12.49
C VAL A 274 8.00 6.89 13.87
N SER A 275 7.74 5.65 14.31
CA SER A 275 8.26 5.08 15.57
C SER A 275 9.53 4.25 15.35
N SER A 276 9.71 3.66 14.17
CA SER A 276 10.95 3.02 13.74
C SER A 276 11.33 3.50 12.34
N SER A 277 12.53 4.05 12.20
CA SER A 277 13.01 4.57 10.91
C SER A 277 13.07 3.49 9.84
N PRO A 278 12.83 3.82 8.56
CA PRO A 278 12.92 2.88 7.45
C PRO A 278 14.25 2.11 7.40
N ARG A 279 14.20 0.78 7.36
CA ARG A 279 15.36 -0.12 7.28
C ARG A 279 15.25 -1.08 6.11
N CYS A 280 16.36 -1.29 5.41
CA CYS A 280 16.42 -2.20 4.27
C CYS A 280 16.36 -3.67 4.70
N VAL A 281 15.64 -4.47 3.94
CA VAL A 281 15.47 -5.91 4.13
C VAL A 281 16.03 -6.61 2.90
N PHE A 282 17.15 -7.31 3.09
CA PHE A 282 17.82 -8.05 2.03
C PHE A 282 17.48 -9.54 2.11
N ARG A 283 16.79 -10.06 1.09
CA ARG A 283 16.41 -11.47 1.01
C ARG A 283 17.15 -12.16 -0.13
N LEU A 284 17.64 -13.37 0.13
CA LEU A 284 18.23 -14.24 -0.90
C LEU A 284 17.19 -14.54 -1.99
N PHE A 285 17.59 -14.38 -3.25
CA PHE A 285 16.75 -14.67 -4.43
C PHE A 285 15.42 -13.89 -4.48
N SER A 286 15.35 -12.71 -3.84
CA SER A 286 14.16 -11.85 -3.82
C SER A 286 14.57 -10.38 -3.97
N PRO A 287 13.70 -9.51 -4.50
CA PRO A 287 14.00 -8.09 -4.60
C PRO A 287 14.23 -7.49 -3.21
N THR A 288 15.12 -6.49 -3.14
CA THR A 288 15.36 -5.73 -1.90
C THR A 288 14.15 -4.86 -1.60
N THR A 289 13.65 -4.96 -0.36
CA THR A 289 12.56 -4.13 0.16
C THR A 289 13.04 -3.33 1.37
N TYR A 290 12.20 -2.49 1.92
CA TYR A 290 12.40 -1.90 3.23
C TYR A 290 11.13 -2.00 4.07
N GLU A 291 11.31 -1.80 5.37
CA GLU A 291 10.22 -1.79 6.35
C GLU A 291 10.39 -0.63 7.34
N LEU A 292 9.29 -0.15 7.89
CA LEU A 292 9.26 0.86 8.94
C LEU A 292 8.10 0.60 9.91
N GLU A 293 8.09 1.33 11.02
CA GLU A 293 6.99 1.32 11.97
C GLU A 293 6.47 2.74 12.18
N VAL A 294 5.15 2.88 12.25
CA VAL A 294 4.46 4.14 12.57
C VAL A 294 3.56 3.96 13.78
N THR A 295 3.42 5.03 14.56
CA THR A 295 2.47 5.12 15.67
C THR A 295 1.42 6.18 15.38
N VAL A 296 0.15 5.84 15.61
CA VAL A 296 -1.00 6.74 15.41
C VAL A 296 -1.71 7.07 16.73
N SER A 297 -2.46 8.16 16.80
CA SER A 297 -3.31 8.45 17.96
C SER A 297 -4.53 7.53 18.03
N SER A 298 -5.11 7.23 16.86
CA SER A 298 -6.33 6.43 16.67
C SER A 298 -6.53 6.16 15.17
N GLY A 299 -7.44 5.24 14.83
CA GLY A 299 -7.81 4.97 13.44
C GLY A 299 -7.10 3.77 12.80
N SER A 300 -7.34 3.56 11.51
CA SER A 300 -6.69 2.52 10.69
C SER A 300 -5.65 3.14 9.76
N VAL A 301 -4.59 2.39 9.46
CA VAL A 301 -3.48 2.84 8.61
C VAL A 301 -3.53 2.16 7.24
N THR A 302 -3.23 2.92 6.20
CA THR A 302 -2.98 2.45 4.84
C THR A 302 -1.66 3.02 4.32
N SER A 303 -1.12 2.43 3.26
CA SER A 303 0.10 2.88 2.60
C SER A 303 -0.08 2.79 1.09
N THR A 304 0.57 3.67 0.35
CA THR A 304 0.57 3.65 -1.13
C THR A 304 1.27 2.43 -1.72
N ASP A 305 2.19 1.82 -0.98
CA ASP A 305 2.91 0.59 -1.35
C ASP A 305 3.30 -0.20 -0.09
N GLY A 306 3.66 -1.47 -0.26
CA GLY A 306 3.94 -2.42 0.81
C GLY A 306 2.72 -2.97 1.52
N THR A 307 2.97 -3.79 2.53
CA THR A 307 1.97 -4.49 3.34
C THR A 307 1.87 -3.84 4.71
N VAL A 308 0.67 -3.36 5.07
CA VAL A 308 0.38 -2.70 6.35
C VAL A 308 -0.23 -3.69 7.34
N THR A 309 0.39 -3.84 8.52
CA THR A 309 -0.08 -4.75 9.57
C THR A 309 -0.13 -4.02 10.92
N ASN A 310 -1.21 -4.19 11.67
CA ASN A 310 -1.29 -3.68 13.05
C ASN A 310 -0.53 -4.65 13.97
N THR A 311 0.58 -4.18 14.57
CA THR A 311 1.43 -5.00 15.43
C THR A 311 1.03 -4.92 16.90
N SER A 312 0.58 -3.75 17.36
CA SER A 312 0.05 -3.58 18.72
C SER A 312 -0.75 -2.29 18.89
N GLY A 313 -2.09 -2.40 18.95
CA GLY A 313 -2.99 -1.29 19.25
C GLY A 313 -2.85 -0.14 18.24
N ASN A 314 -2.07 0.88 18.62
CA ASN A 314 -1.83 2.09 17.84
C ASN A 314 -0.53 2.06 17.02
N VAL A 315 0.19 0.94 17.04
CA VAL A 315 1.46 0.76 16.33
C VAL A 315 1.24 -0.14 15.11
N TRP A 316 1.75 0.31 13.96
CA TRP A 316 1.57 -0.34 12.67
C TRP A 316 2.90 -0.50 11.96
N GLU A 317 3.11 -1.66 11.37
CA GLU A 317 4.28 -1.96 10.57
C GLU A 317 3.92 -1.87 9.08
N VAL A 318 4.79 -1.22 8.31
CA VAL A 318 4.72 -1.19 6.85
C VAL A 318 5.93 -1.96 6.32
N THR A 319 5.68 -3.09 5.68
CA THR A 319 6.70 -4.03 5.21
C THR A 319 6.65 -4.20 3.70
N GLU A 320 7.64 -4.90 3.13
CA GLU A 320 7.65 -5.28 1.71
C GLU A 320 7.59 -4.10 0.73
N VAL A 321 7.97 -2.89 1.16
CA VAL A 321 8.01 -1.72 0.29
C VAL A 321 9.22 -1.86 -0.65
N PRO A 322 9.06 -1.73 -1.98
CA PRO A 322 10.18 -1.83 -2.92
C PRO A 322 11.27 -0.79 -2.63
N SER A 323 12.54 -1.20 -2.69
CA SER A 323 13.68 -0.30 -2.51
C SER A 323 13.64 0.88 -3.51
N GLY A 324 13.83 2.10 -2.99
CA GLY A 324 13.86 3.33 -3.79
C GLY A 324 12.48 3.94 -4.07
N THR A 325 11.40 3.35 -3.56
CA THR A 325 10.04 3.89 -3.67
C THR A 325 9.70 4.73 -2.44
N ASP A 326 9.52 6.04 -2.61
CA ASP A 326 8.91 6.89 -1.58
C ASP A 326 7.43 6.52 -1.42
N ILE A 327 6.92 6.54 -0.18
CA ILE A 327 5.52 6.19 0.12
C ILE A 327 4.81 7.32 0.87
N VAL A 328 3.49 7.30 0.83
CA VAL A 328 2.63 8.06 1.74
C VAL A 328 1.87 7.07 2.60
N VAL A 329 2.03 7.22 3.92
CA VAL A 329 1.29 6.44 4.91
C VAL A 329 0.14 7.30 5.40
N THR A 330 -1.09 6.81 5.25
CA THR A 330 -2.31 7.55 5.61
C THR A 330 -2.96 6.88 6.82
N VAL A 331 -3.29 7.67 7.83
CA VAL A 331 -4.16 7.23 8.93
C VAL A 331 -5.57 7.78 8.71
N ILE A 332 -6.61 6.97 8.97
CA ILE A 332 -8.01 7.38 8.88
C ILE A 332 -8.69 7.13 10.22
N GLY A 333 -9.16 8.20 10.86
CA GLY A 333 -9.88 8.15 12.13
C GLY A 333 -11.31 7.62 11.98
N ALA A 334 -11.91 7.19 13.09
CA ALA A 334 -13.30 6.68 13.10
C ALA A 334 -14.35 7.73 12.70
N ASN A 335 -14.00 9.02 12.82
CA ASN A 335 -14.80 10.17 12.38
C ASN A 335 -14.64 10.49 10.87
N GLY A 336 -13.85 9.70 10.14
CA GLY A 336 -13.58 9.90 8.71
C GLY A 336 -12.45 10.88 8.40
N CYS A 337 -11.92 11.60 9.39
CA CYS A 337 -10.78 12.49 9.18
C CYS A 337 -9.49 11.69 9.00
N SER A 338 -8.70 12.03 7.98
CA SER A 338 -7.42 11.37 7.70
C SER A 338 -6.24 12.28 7.92
N GLU A 339 -5.04 11.72 8.07
CA GLU A 339 -3.80 12.48 7.94
C GLU A 339 -2.69 11.69 7.23
N ASP A 340 -1.89 12.40 6.43
CA ASP A 340 -0.85 11.83 5.56
C ASP A 340 0.55 12.05 6.12
N LEU A 341 1.38 11.00 6.06
CA LEU A 341 2.79 11.03 6.40
C LEU A 341 3.62 10.61 5.18
N PRO A 342 4.26 11.55 4.47
CA PRO A 342 5.22 11.20 3.44
C PRO A 342 6.48 10.59 4.06
N VAL A 343 6.95 9.47 3.53
CA VAL A 343 8.15 8.75 3.95
C VAL A 343 9.08 8.57 2.76
N THR A 344 10.28 9.14 2.85
CA THR A 344 11.34 8.97 1.84
C THR A 344 12.01 7.60 1.99
N ALA A 345 12.24 6.93 0.87
CA ALA A 345 12.89 5.63 0.83
C ALA A 345 14.33 5.69 1.38
N PRO A 346 14.76 4.69 2.18
CA PRO A 346 16.15 4.57 2.57
C PRO A 346 17.02 4.16 1.37
N ASN A 347 18.31 4.50 1.42
CA ASN A 347 19.26 4.02 0.43
C ASN A 347 19.60 2.54 0.68
N CYS A 348 18.99 1.63 -0.08
CA CYS A 348 19.27 0.20 -0.03
C CYS A 348 20.29 -0.27 -1.08
N SER A 349 21.18 0.60 -1.53
CA SER A 349 22.26 0.21 -2.45
C SER A 349 23.17 -0.82 -1.80
N CYS A 350 23.46 -1.89 -2.53
CA CYS A 350 24.39 -2.92 -2.08
C CYS A 350 25.81 -2.34 -1.95
N PRO A 351 26.53 -2.60 -0.83
CA PRO A 351 27.97 -2.38 -0.80
C PRO A 351 28.66 -3.24 -1.87
N VAL A 352 29.77 -2.75 -2.39
CA VAL A 352 30.59 -3.49 -3.36
C VAL A 352 31.25 -4.68 -2.65
N VAL A 353 30.90 -5.89 -3.08
CA VAL A 353 31.54 -7.14 -2.64
C VAL A 353 32.58 -7.55 -3.68
N SER A 354 33.79 -7.87 -3.24
CA SER A 354 34.87 -8.29 -4.13
C SER A 354 34.71 -9.76 -4.53
N ALA A 355 35.15 -10.14 -5.73
CA ALA A 355 35.14 -11.54 -6.15
C ALA A 355 36.04 -12.39 -5.21
N PRO A 356 35.67 -13.65 -4.90
CA PRO A 356 36.50 -14.52 -4.07
C PRO A 356 37.91 -14.70 -4.66
N SER A 357 38.91 -14.88 -3.81
CA SER A 357 40.25 -15.26 -4.28
C SER A 357 40.33 -16.79 -4.42
N SER A 358 40.73 -17.26 -5.61
CA SER A 358 40.89 -18.69 -5.91
C SER A 358 41.94 -19.34 -5.01
N GLY A 359 41.65 -20.54 -4.51
CA GLY A 359 42.62 -21.39 -3.82
C GLY A 359 43.62 -22.09 -4.76
N GLY A 360 43.41 -22.02 -6.08
CA GLY A 360 44.19 -22.72 -7.09
C GLY A 360 43.33 -23.65 -7.95
N ASN A 361 43.84 -23.97 -9.15
CA ASN A 361 43.29 -25.05 -9.95
C ASN A 361 43.85 -26.39 -9.46
N GLU A 362 43.04 -27.44 -9.56
CA GLU A 362 43.39 -28.77 -9.06
C GLU A 362 43.45 -29.79 -10.20
N SER A 363 44.28 -30.81 -10.05
CA SER A 363 44.32 -31.96 -10.96
C SER A 363 44.37 -33.28 -10.20
N TYR A 364 43.84 -34.34 -10.80
CA TYR A 364 43.85 -35.69 -10.23
C TYR A 364 43.99 -36.75 -11.32
N CYS A 365 44.55 -37.91 -10.98
CA CYS A 365 44.75 -38.97 -11.95
C CYS A 365 43.47 -39.80 -12.14
N THR A 366 43.23 -40.34 -13.34
CA THR A 366 42.11 -41.25 -13.59
C THR A 366 42.09 -42.40 -12.58
N GLY A 367 40.99 -42.52 -11.83
CA GLY A 367 40.78 -43.53 -10.80
C GLY A 367 41.03 -43.05 -9.37
N ASP A 368 41.64 -41.88 -9.19
CA ASP A 368 41.77 -41.22 -7.89
C ASP A 368 40.48 -40.46 -7.54
N SER A 369 40.31 -40.14 -6.25
CA SER A 369 39.21 -39.29 -5.79
C SER A 369 39.40 -37.84 -6.23
N VAL A 370 38.31 -37.19 -6.65
CA VAL A 370 38.30 -35.77 -7.02
C VAL A 370 38.68 -34.90 -5.80
N PRO A 371 39.67 -33.99 -5.93
CA PRO A 371 40.10 -33.13 -4.83
C PRO A 371 39.05 -32.06 -4.49
N ASN A 372 39.15 -31.47 -3.30
CA ASN A 372 38.37 -30.29 -2.96
C ASN A 372 38.95 -29.05 -3.64
N ILE A 373 38.08 -28.12 -4.00
CA ILE A 373 38.46 -26.77 -4.41
C ILE A 373 38.06 -25.78 -3.33
N SER A 374 38.78 -24.67 -3.25
CA SER A 374 38.56 -23.64 -2.24
C SER A 374 38.62 -22.23 -2.81
N ALA A 375 37.93 -21.32 -2.14
CA ALA A 375 38.00 -19.89 -2.41
C ALA A 375 37.96 -19.12 -1.09
N THR A 376 38.64 -17.98 -1.03
CA THR A 376 38.73 -17.13 0.16
C THR A 376 38.00 -15.80 -0.07
N VAL A 377 37.36 -15.29 0.99
CA VAL A 377 36.54 -14.07 0.97
C VAL A 377 36.85 -13.20 2.19
N GLY A 378 36.36 -11.96 2.20
CA GLY A 378 36.54 -11.02 3.30
C GLY A 378 35.79 -11.39 4.58
N PHE A 379 36.00 -10.61 5.64
CA PHE A 379 35.27 -10.78 6.89
C PHE A 379 33.78 -10.49 6.71
N GLY A 380 32.91 -11.35 7.25
CA GLY A 380 31.46 -11.20 7.10
C GLY A 380 30.93 -11.63 5.72
N GLU A 381 31.72 -12.39 4.96
CA GLU A 381 31.34 -12.92 3.65
C GLU A 381 31.38 -14.46 3.65
N THR A 382 30.70 -15.06 2.68
CA THR A 382 30.71 -16.51 2.41
C THR A 382 30.84 -16.77 0.92
N VAL A 383 31.08 -18.02 0.52
CA VAL A 383 31.15 -18.45 -0.89
C VAL A 383 29.95 -19.31 -1.25
N ASP A 384 29.33 -19.01 -2.39
CA ASP A 384 28.30 -19.80 -3.05
C ASP A 384 28.86 -20.33 -4.40
N TRP A 385 28.73 -21.63 -4.66
CA TRP A 385 29.37 -22.33 -5.79
C TRP A 385 28.41 -22.62 -6.92
N TYR A 386 28.84 -22.44 -8.17
CA TYR A 386 28.02 -22.57 -9.38
C TYR A 386 28.73 -23.33 -10.51
N ASP A 387 27.93 -23.85 -11.44
CA ASP A 387 28.38 -24.53 -12.66
C ASP A 387 28.65 -23.59 -13.86
N ALA A 388 28.36 -22.29 -13.72
CA ALA A 388 28.49 -21.30 -14.80
C ALA A 388 29.05 -19.95 -14.31
N PRO A 389 29.72 -19.17 -15.18
CA PRO A 389 30.28 -17.85 -14.84
C PRO A 389 29.20 -16.80 -14.51
N SER A 390 27.99 -17.00 -15.01
CA SER A 390 26.81 -16.17 -14.74
C SER A 390 25.55 -17.04 -14.88
N GLY A 391 24.56 -16.87 -14.02
CA GLY A 391 23.40 -17.77 -13.98
C GLY A 391 23.78 -19.18 -13.52
N GLY A 392 23.26 -20.21 -14.18
CA GLY A 392 23.60 -21.61 -13.87
C GLY A 392 22.93 -22.17 -12.62
N THR A 393 23.32 -23.39 -12.25
CA THR A 393 22.84 -24.12 -11.09
C THR A 393 23.72 -23.82 -9.88
N LEU A 394 23.08 -23.51 -8.75
CA LEU A 394 23.76 -23.45 -7.44
C LEU A 394 24.14 -24.87 -7.01
N LEU A 395 25.43 -25.12 -6.86
CA LEU A 395 26.00 -26.41 -6.48
C LEU A 395 26.16 -26.55 -4.96
N LEU A 396 26.59 -25.49 -4.29
CA LEU A 396 26.75 -25.46 -2.83
C LEU A 396 26.64 -24.03 -2.30
N LEU A 397 25.80 -23.82 -1.30
CA LEU A 397 25.59 -22.51 -0.66
C LEU A 397 26.42 -22.39 0.63
N GLY A 398 27.02 -21.23 0.85
CA GLY A 398 27.49 -20.83 2.18
C GLY A 398 28.78 -21.53 2.64
N ASN A 399 29.66 -21.94 1.73
CA ASN A 399 30.86 -22.72 2.07
C ASN A 399 32.07 -22.31 1.25
N THR A 400 33.21 -22.04 1.90
CA THR A 400 34.48 -21.68 1.26
C THR A 400 35.17 -22.84 0.54
N THR A 401 34.66 -24.05 0.68
CA THR A 401 35.16 -25.26 0.02
C THR A 401 34.04 -26.02 -0.67
N TYR A 402 34.36 -26.68 -1.78
CA TYR A 402 33.44 -27.52 -2.53
C TYR A 402 34.18 -28.75 -3.09
N THR A 403 33.52 -29.91 -3.12
CA THR A 403 34.05 -31.10 -3.78
C THR A 403 33.27 -31.34 -5.07
N PRO A 404 33.88 -31.09 -6.24
CA PRO A 404 33.28 -31.33 -7.54
C PRO A 404 32.86 -32.78 -7.78
N SER A 405 31.86 -32.95 -8.66
CA SER A 405 31.42 -34.27 -9.12
C SER A 405 32.35 -34.90 -10.16
N GLY A 406 33.27 -34.12 -10.74
CA GLY A 406 34.19 -34.57 -11.78
C GLY A 406 35.06 -33.42 -12.31
N PRO A 407 35.73 -33.61 -13.46
CA PRO A 407 36.53 -32.57 -14.07
C PRO A 407 35.60 -31.51 -14.70
N GLY A 408 36.02 -30.25 -14.63
CA GLY A 408 35.20 -29.13 -15.08
C GLY A 408 35.72 -27.79 -14.58
N THR A 409 35.00 -26.71 -14.90
CA THR A 409 35.25 -25.39 -14.32
C THR A 409 34.07 -25.00 -13.45
N TYR A 410 34.36 -24.63 -12.22
CA TYR A 410 33.41 -24.26 -11.18
C TYR A 410 33.61 -22.80 -10.79
N TYR A 411 32.55 -22.15 -10.33
CA TYR A 411 32.55 -20.71 -10.15
C TYR A 411 32.15 -20.34 -8.72
N ALA A 412 33.05 -19.67 -8.01
CA ALA A 412 32.83 -19.18 -6.65
C ALA A 412 32.30 -17.74 -6.67
N GLU A 413 31.19 -17.48 -5.99
CA GLU A 413 30.57 -16.17 -5.82
C GLU A 413 30.65 -15.76 -4.34
N ALA A 414 31.12 -14.54 -4.04
CA ALA A 414 31.12 -14.05 -2.67
C ALA A 414 29.75 -13.47 -2.32
N ARG A 415 29.28 -13.69 -1.10
CA ARG A 415 28.05 -13.09 -0.56
C ARG A 415 28.29 -12.52 0.84
N ASN A 416 27.90 -11.27 1.06
CA ASN A 416 27.90 -10.66 2.38
C ASN A 416 26.80 -11.31 3.26
N THR A 417 27.14 -11.73 4.48
CA THR A 417 26.21 -12.47 5.35
C THR A 417 25.15 -11.59 6.02
N THR A 418 25.33 -10.27 6.02
CA THR A 418 24.38 -9.29 6.59
C THR A 418 23.47 -8.71 5.51
N THR A 419 24.03 -8.27 4.39
CA THR A 419 23.27 -7.60 3.31
C THR A 419 22.87 -8.52 2.17
N ASN A 420 23.33 -9.79 2.16
CA ASN A 420 23.15 -10.74 1.05
C ASN A 420 23.63 -10.24 -0.32
N CYS A 421 24.36 -9.13 -0.38
CA CYS A 421 24.91 -8.60 -1.62
C CYS A 421 25.99 -9.54 -2.17
N LEU A 422 25.95 -9.74 -3.49
CA LEU A 422 26.82 -10.66 -4.21
C LEU A 422 28.01 -9.92 -4.83
N SER A 423 29.12 -10.62 -5.02
CA SER A 423 30.24 -10.11 -5.81
C SER A 423 29.84 -9.85 -7.26
N GLY A 424 30.39 -8.79 -7.86
CA GLY A 424 30.09 -8.42 -9.24
C GLY A 424 30.58 -9.42 -10.31
N ALA A 425 31.44 -10.37 -9.93
CA ALA A 425 31.92 -11.45 -10.80
C ALA A 425 32.20 -12.71 -9.97
N ARG A 426 32.10 -13.88 -10.62
CA ARG A 426 32.50 -15.15 -10.04
C ARG A 426 33.94 -15.51 -10.37
N THR A 427 34.60 -16.17 -9.45
CA THR A 427 35.98 -16.66 -9.62
C THR A 427 35.97 -18.08 -10.14
N ALA A 428 36.54 -18.30 -11.32
CA ALA A 428 36.63 -19.60 -11.96
C ALA A 428 37.76 -20.44 -11.33
N ILE A 429 37.47 -21.72 -11.06
CA ILE A 429 38.41 -22.71 -10.56
C ILE A 429 38.24 -23.98 -11.40
N SER A 430 39.31 -24.41 -12.04
CA SER A 430 39.30 -25.60 -12.91
C SER A 430 39.81 -26.82 -12.17
N VAL A 431 39.13 -27.95 -12.40
CA VAL A 431 39.55 -29.29 -11.98
C VAL A 431 39.77 -30.13 -13.22
N THR A 432 40.99 -30.66 -13.39
CA THR A 432 41.37 -31.48 -14.54
C THR A 432 41.64 -32.92 -14.15
N GLU A 433 41.11 -33.86 -14.95
CA GLU A 433 41.44 -35.27 -14.82
C GLU A 433 42.57 -35.62 -15.79
N ASP A 434 43.69 -36.08 -15.24
CA ASP A 434 44.85 -36.50 -15.98
C ASP A 434 44.80 -38.00 -16.28
N THR A 435 45.28 -38.37 -17.46
CA THR A 435 45.37 -39.77 -17.88
C THR A 435 46.79 -40.32 -17.67
N PRO A 436 46.95 -41.53 -17.12
CA PRO A 436 48.27 -42.14 -16.95
C PRO A 436 49.04 -42.26 -18.27
N SER A 437 50.37 -42.11 -18.17
CA SER A 437 51.25 -42.42 -19.29
C SER A 437 51.27 -43.93 -19.61
N THR A 438 51.62 -44.31 -20.83
CA THR A 438 51.91 -45.71 -21.17
C THR A 438 53.36 -45.85 -21.62
N ALA A 439 53.97 -47.01 -21.36
CA ALA A 439 55.34 -47.28 -21.77
C ALA A 439 55.53 -48.72 -22.26
N THR A 440 55.85 -48.86 -23.55
CA THR A 440 56.12 -50.15 -24.19
C THR A 440 57.53 -50.15 -24.74
N ILE A 441 58.42 -50.91 -24.11
CA ILE A 441 59.81 -51.08 -24.57
C ILE A 441 59.87 -51.94 -25.84
N GLY A 442 60.83 -51.66 -26.70
CA GLY A 442 61.19 -52.49 -27.85
C GLY A 442 61.78 -53.85 -27.46
N PRO A 443 62.12 -54.70 -28.45
CA PRO A 443 62.59 -56.06 -28.20
C PRO A 443 63.98 -56.10 -27.57
N ASP A 444 64.31 -57.27 -27.01
CA ASP A 444 65.66 -57.65 -26.56
C ASP A 444 66.71 -57.38 -27.66
N GLN A 445 67.90 -56.97 -27.24
CA GLN A 445 69.00 -56.63 -28.15
C GLN A 445 70.11 -57.68 -28.09
N SER A 446 70.66 -58.03 -29.25
CA SER A 446 71.80 -58.95 -29.38
C SER A 446 72.92 -58.29 -30.17
N ILE A 447 74.09 -58.14 -29.54
CA ILE A 447 75.26 -57.50 -30.14
C ILE A 447 76.51 -58.36 -29.93
N PHE A 448 77.57 -58.07 -30.67
CA PHE A 448 78.90 -58.58 -30.36
C PHE A 448 79.64 -57.64 -29.42
N THR A 449 80.59 -58.17 -28.65
CA THR A 449 81.43 -57.39 -27.72
C THR A 449 82.05 -56.17 -28.41
N GLY A 450 81.98 -55.01 -27.76
CA GLY A 450 82.44 -53.72 -28.28
C GLY A 450 81.44 -52.99 -29.20
N GLY A 451 80.31 -53.62 -29.54
CA GLY A 451 79.21 -53.00 -30.28
C GLY A 451 78.31 -52.12 -29.40
N ASN A 452 77.47 -51.31 -30.04
CA ASN A 452 76.43 -50.53 -29.35
C ASN A 452 75.08 -51.24 -29.48
N ALA A 453 74.31 -51.31 -28.38
CA ALA A 453 72.92 -51.77 -28.39
C ALA A 453 71.98 -50.58 -28.21
N ILE A 454 70.85 -50.55 -28.93
CA ILE A 454 69.86 -49.48 -28.84
C ILE A 454 68.53 -50.08 -28.38
N PHE A 455 68.03 -49.63 -27.24
CA PHE A 455 66.69 -49.91 -26.76
C PHE A 455 65.81 -48.69 -27.01
N THR A 456 64.64 -48.90 -27.59
CA THR A 456 63.65 -47.84 -27.81
C THR A 456 62.42 -48.08 -26.95
N VAL A 457 61.67 -47.01 -26.65
CA VAL A 457 60.36 -47.09 -26.02
C VAL A 457 59.34 -46.32 -26.85
N THR A 458 58.15 -46.89 -26.98
CA THR A 458 56.96 -46.19 -27.47
C THR A 458 56.09 -45.83 -26.29
N THR A 459 55.74 -44.55 -26.14
CA THR A 459 54.93 -44.04 -25.04
C THR A 459 53.75 -43.21 -25.54
N THR A 460 52.63 -43.24 -24.81
CA THR A 460 51.56 -42.24 -24.94
C THR A 460 51.49 -41.42 -23.67
N ASN A 461 51.11 -40.14 -23.78
CA ASN A 461 51.00 -39.21 -22.64
C ASN A 461 52.26 -39.18 -21.76
N ALA A 462 53.45 -39.16 -22.38
CA ALA A 462 54.72 -38.99 -21.68
C ALA A 462 55.62 -38.01 -22.43
N ASP A 463 56.40 -37.24 -21.67
CA ASP A 463 57.48 -36.38 -22.17
C ASP A 463 58.72 -36.41 -21.27
N THR A 464 58.65 -37.07 -20.11
CA THR A 464 59.77 -37.31 -19.21
C THR A 464 60.06 -38.80 -19.12
N TYR A 465 61.34 -39.15 -19.20
CA TYR A 465 61.82 -40.52 -19.25
C TYR A 465 62.99 -40.71 -18.28
N GLN A 466 63.04 -41.87 -17.62
CA GLN A 466 64.19 -42.29 -16.82
C GLN A 466 64.47 -43.77 -17.08
N TRP A 467 65.53 -44.05 -17.82
CA TRP A 467 65.99 -45.42 -18.03
C TRP A 467 66.59 -46.00 -16.75
N GLN A 468 66.35 -47.29 -16.54
CA GLN A 468 66.83 -48.06 -15.41
C GLN A 468 67.49 -49.36 -15.87
N LEU A 469 68.53 -49.78 -15.15
CA LEU A 469 69.30 -51.00 -15.37
C LEU A 469 69.08 -52.00 -14.24
N SER A 470 68.95 -53.27 -14.59
CA SER A 470 69.05 -54.41 -13.69
C SER A 470 70.20 -55.32 -14.12
N THR A 471 71.03 -55.69 -13.15
CA THR A 471 72.18 -56.62 -13.30
C THR A 471 71.92 -57.99 -12.67
N ASP A 472 70.76 -58.17 -12.05
CA ASP A 472 70.35 -59.34 -11.26
C ASP A 472 69.21 -60.13 -11.92
N GLY A 473 69.07 -60.02 -13.24
CA GLY A 473 68.07 -60.76 -14.01
C GLY A 473 66.65 -60.17 -13.97
N GLY A 474 66.49 -58.94 -13.47
CA GLY A 474 65.24 -58.17 -13.49
C GLY A 474 64.60 -57.95 -12.12
N THR A 475 65.32 -58.20 -11.02
CA THR A 475 64.74 -58.04 -9.67
C THR A 475 64.92 -56.63 -9.10
N VAL A 476 66.10 -56.03 -9.27
CA VAL A 476 66.38 -54.65 -8.84
C VAL A 476 66.77 -53.80 -10.03
N PHE A 477 66.11 -52.64 -10.15
CA PHE A 477 66.37 -51.66 -11.20
C PHE A 477 66.85 -50.35 -10.59
N ASN A 478 68.00 -49.87 -11.04
CA ASN A 478 68.59 -48.61 -10.62
C ASN A 478 68.57 -47.60 -11.77
N ASN A 479 68.36 -46.32 -11.47
CA ASN A 479 68.45 -45.25 -12.47
C ASN A 479 69.85 -45.19 -13.07
N ILE A 480 69.92 -45.02 -14.38
CA ILE A 480 71.17 -44.80 -15.11
C ILE A 480 71.19 -43.39 -15.71
N SER A 481 72.38 -42.85 -15.92
CA SER A 481 72.62 -41.52 -16.46
C SER A 481 73.53 -41.58 -17.68
N ASP A 482 73.48 -40.56 -18.51
CA ASP A 482 74.38 -40.42 -19.65
C ASP A 482 75.84 -40.33 -19.18
N GLY A 483 76.75 -40.96 -19.92
CA GLY A 483 78.16 -41.04 -19.56
C GLY A 483 78.94 -41.97 -20.50
N VAL A 484 79.95 -42.65 -19.94
CA VAL A 484 80.83 -43.54 -20.72
C VAL A 484 80.09 -44.79 -21.23
N GLU A 485 79.14 -45.30 -20.45
CA GLU A 485 78.47 -46.58 -20.74
C GLU A 485 77.09 -46.43 -21.39
N TYR A 486 76.44 -45.28 -21.22
CA TYR A 486 75.06 -45.05 -21.64
C TYR A 486 74.89 -43.66 -22.25
N ALA A 487 74.00 -43.56 -23.25
CA ALA A 487 73.55 -42.29 -23.82
C ALA A 487 72.04 -42.33 -24.08
N GLY A 488 71.35 -41.20 -23.92
CA GLY A 488 69.90 -41.11 -24.13
C GLY A 488 69.05 -41.63 -22.97
N THR A 489 69.61 -41.69 -21.75
CA THR A 489 68.96 -42.21 -20.52
C THR A 489 67.71 -41.44 -20.06
N GLN A 490 67.44 -40.27 -20.65
CA GLN A 490 66.22 -39.49 -20.44
C GLN A 490 65.44 -39.25 -21.75
N SER A 491 65.60 -40.13 -22.73
CA SER A 491 64.96 -40.02 -24.04
C SER A 491 64.20 -41.29 -24.42
N THR A 492 63.52 -41.28 -25.56
CA THR A 492 62.83 -42.45 -26.12
C THR A 492 63.77 -43.55 -26.61
N ALA A 493 65.09 -43.32 -26.64
CA ALA A 493 66.07 -44.31 -27.03
C ALA A 493 67.29 -44.30 -26.09
N LEU A 494 67.58 -45.46 -25.49
CA LEU A 494 68.80 -45.72 -24.74
C LEU A 494 69.83 -46.41 -25.64
N THR A 495 71.02 -45.84 -25.72
CA THR A 495 72.18 -46.51 -26.32
C THR A 495 73.11 -47.02 -25.23
N VAL A 496 73.37 -48.33 -25.22
CA VAL A 496 74.44 -48.95 -24.43
C VAL A 496 75.71 -48.93 -25.26
N LEU A 497 76.72 -48.17 -24.81
CA LEU A 497 77.94 -47.89 -25.56
C LEU A 497 78.99 -48.99 -25.36
N SER A 498 79.56 -49.47 -26.46
CA SER A 498 80.69 -50.41 -26.49
C SER A 498 80.57 -51.55 -25.48
N ALA A 499 79.42 -52.24 -25.47
CA ALA A 499 79.09 -53.19 -24.41
C ALA A 499 80.04 -54.39 -24.42
N GLY A 500 80.68 -54.64 -23.26
CA GLY A 500 81.53 -55.81 -23.04
C GLY A 500 80.73 -57.05 -22.61
N ALA A 501 81.40 -58.20 -22.58
CA ALA A 501 80.79 -59.47 -22.16
C ALA A 501 80.27 -59.46 -20.70
N ASP A 502 80.79 -58.55 -19.86
CA ASP A 502 80.34 -58.27 -18.50
C ASP A 502 78.89 -57.77 -18.42
N LYS A 503 78.37 -57.19 -19.50
CA LYS A 503 77.00 -56.67 -19.60
C LYS A 503 76.01 -57.69 -20.17
N ASN A 504 76.45 -58.91 -20.50
CA ASN A 504 75.57 -59.97 -20.96
C ASN A 504 74.59 -60.38 -19.86
N GLY A 505 73.29 -60.34 -20.14
CA GLY A 505 72.25 -60.65 -19.17
C GLY A 505 71.63 -59.42 -18.49
N TYR A 506 72.16 -58.22 -18.75
CA TYR A 506 71.60 -56.98 -18.22
C TYR A 506 70.20 -56.72 -18.80
N ARG A 507 69.31 -56.21 -17.97
CA ARG A 507 67.94 -55.84 -18.36
C ARG A 507 67.74 -54.34 -18.24
N PHE A 508 67.06 -53.75 -19.20
CA PHE A 508 66.73 -52.33 -19.22
C PHE A 508 65.22 -52.13 -19.20
N ARG A 509 64.75 -51.15 -18.45
CA ARG A 509 63.36 -50.68 -18.47
C ARG A 509 63.35 -49.16 -18.39
N VAL A 510 62.20 -48.54 -18.64
CA VAL A 510 62.05 -47.09 -18.54
C VAL A 510 60.84 -46.74 -17.68
N LEU A 511 61.00 -45.72 -16.85
CA LEU A 511 59.91 -45.01 -16.20
C LEU A 511 59.51 -43.85 -17.12
N ALA A 512 58.26 -43.84 -17.56
CA ALA A 512 57.69 -42.76 -18.37
C ALA A 512 56.70 -41.94 -17.51
N SER A 513 56.67 -40.64 -17.71
CA SER A 513 55.70 -39.75 -17.06
C SER A 513 55.45 -38.51 -17.92
N LYS A 514 54.42 -37.74 -17.55
CA LYS A 514 54.09 -36.46 -18.16
C LYS A 514 54.42 -35.31 -17.21
N SER A 515 55.18 -34.34 -17.68
CA SER A 515 55.49 -33.12 -16.93
C SER A 515 54.21 -32.37 -16.54
N GLY A 516 54.11 -32.04 -15.25
CA GLY A 516 52.95 -31.33 -14.69
C GLY A 516 51.70 -32.19 -14.45
N SER A 517 51.75 -33.51 -14.71
CA SER A 517 50.62 -34.38 -14.43
C SER A 517 50.56 -34.83 -12.95
N SER A 518 49.36 -35.01 -12.43
CA SER A 518 49.10 -35.64 -11.13
C SER A 518 49.26 -37.17 -11.15
N CYS A 519 49.36 -37.80 -12.33
CA CYS A 519 49.52 -39.24 -12.44
C CYS A 519 50.95 -39.72 -12.11
N PRO A 520 51.12 -40.87 -11.44
CA PRO A 520 52.44 -41.45 -11.19
C PRO A 520 53.11 -41.93 -12.48
N SER A 521 54.44 -42.08 -12.44
CA SER A 521 55.20 -42.62 -13.57
C SER A 521 54.85 -44.07 -13.87
N THR A 522 54.68 -44.40 -15.15
CA THR A 522 54.40 -45.76 -15.62
C THR A 522 55.70 -46.51 -15.91
N THR A 523 55.82 -47.71 -15.37
CA THR A 523 56.99 -48.58 -15.58
C THR A 523 56.77 -49.47 -16.80
N SER A 524 57.72 -49.48 -17.75
CA SER A 524 57.71 -50.43 -18.86
C SER A 524 58.04 -51.85 -18.42
N SER A 525 57.74 -52.85 -19.26
CA SER A 525 58.42 -54.14 -19.19
C SER A 525 59.93 -53.97 -19.41
N SER A 526 60.72 -55.02 -19.11
CA SER A 526 62.17 -54.99 -19.29
C SER A 526 62.63 -55.73 -20.55
N ALA A 527 63.64 -55.21 -21.25
CA ALA A 527 64.29 -55.86 -22.38
C ALA A 527 65.72 -56.33 -22.01
N LEU A 528 66.12 -57.49 -22.52
CA LEU A 528 67.40 -58.16 -22.26
C LEU A 528 68.48 -57.72 -23.24
N LEU A 529 69.71 -57.53 -22.75
CA LEU A 529 70.92 -57.38 -23.56
C LEU A 529 71.69 -58.70 -23.60
N THR A 530 71.87 -59.25 -24.81
CA THR A 530 72.76 -60.39 -25.06
C THR A 530 74.03 -59.91 -25.75
N VAL A 531 75.19 -60.14 -25.12
CA VAL A 531 76.51 -59.80 -25.68
C VAL A 531 77.25 -61.08 -26.05
N LYS A 532 77.50 -61.26 -27.35
CA LYS A 532 78.20 -62.41 -27.91
C LYS A 532 79.68 -62.09 -28.13
N VAL A 533 80.56 -63.07 -27.92
CA VAL A 533 81.97 -62.96 -28.29
C VAL A 533 82.20 -63.61 -29.66
N GLY A 534 82.93 -62.93 -30.55
CA GLY A 534 83.37 -63.51 -31.82
C GLY A 534 84.43 -64.61 -31.60
N THR A 535 84.45 -65.64 -32.43
CA THR A 535 85.42 -66.73 -32.35
C THR A 535 86.86 -66.22 -32.55
N VAL A 536 87.73 -66.51 -31.58
CA VAL A 536 89.18 -66.23 -31.66
C VAL A 536 89.83 -67.25 -32.61
N ILE A 537 90.42 -66.79 -33.71
CA ILE A 537 91.25 -67.65 -34.58
C ILE A 537 92.60 -67.88 -33.89
N THR A 538 92.82 -69.05 -33.31
CA THR A 538 94.17 -69.50 -32.93
C THR A 538 94.88 -70.11 -34.14
N ASN A 539 95.91 -69.43 -34.65
CA ASN A 539 96.76 -69.92 -35.74
C ASN A 539 97.66 -71.06 -35.21
N LYS A 540 97.25 -72.32 -35.39
CA LYS A 540 98.05 -73.50 -35.03
C LYS A 540 99.03 -73.79 -36.17
N ARG A 541 100.29 -73.37 -36.04
CA ARG A 541 101.39 -73.65 -37.00
C ARG A 541 101.48 -75.15 -37.33
N ILE A 542 101.39 -75.48 -38.61
CA ILE A 542 101.80 -76.78 -39.18
C ILE A 542 103.31 -76.72 -39.39
N THR A 543 104.05 -77.65 -38.79
CA THR A 543 105.46 -77.88 -39.11
C THR A 543 105.54 -79.11 -40.01
N TYR A 544 105.98 -78.93 -41.26
CA TYR A 544 106.36 -80.04 -42.14
C TYR A 544 107.80 -80.47 -41.78
N ARG A 545 108.03 -81.79 -41.65
CA ARG A 545 109.35 -82.39 -41.88
C ARG A 545 109.29 -83.10 -43.22
N VAL A 546 110.28 -82.84 -44.07
CA VAL A 546 110.51 -83.51 -45.35
C VAL A 546 111.50 -84.66 -45.11
N ASP A 547 111.26 -85.74 -45.84
CA ASP A 547 111.70 -87.13 -45.63
C ASP A 547 113.21 -87.41 -45.73
N MET A 548 113.63 -88.48 -45.04
CA MET A 548 114.16 -89.70 -45.68
C MET A 548 113.99 -90.90 -44.74
#